data_AF-A0AAW2VDE3-F1
#
_entry.id   AF-A0AAW2VDE3-F1
#
_cell.length_a   1.000
_cell.length_b   1.000
_cell.length_c   1.000
_cell.angle_alpha   90.00
_cell.angle_beta   90.00
_cell.angle_gamma   90.00
#
_symmetry.space_group_name_H-M   'P 1'
#
loop_
_entity.id
_entity.type
_entity.pdbx_description
1 polymer ?
#
loop_
_entity_poly.entity_id
_entity_poly.type
_entity_poly.pdbx_seq_one_letter_code
_entity_poly.pdbx_strand_id
1 'polypeptide(L)'
;MTNEIQKQYDRLEDVPSIMLRMKDVYAVPDRYIRYAATKAFFGTKMAEGSSVQSHGVKMFSLVEKLEDLKAGLDNDTYIDVILQSLPLSYDPFIINYNMNELEKFIHELINMLVQYEATTHKSEPTVLVGEASTSKAKGKGARCWRRKKEKGTAVTATA
;
A
#
# COMPACT_ATOMS: atom_id res chain seq x y z
N MET A 1 -15.61 53.56 10.44
CA MET A 1 -15.82 53.03 9.08
C MET A 1 -16.69 51.78 9.19
N THR A 2 -17.98 51.86 8.85
CA THR A 2 -18.81 50.66 8.64
C THR A 2 -18.60 50.19 7.21
N ASN A 3 -18.12 48.96 7.03
CA ASN A 3 -17.98 48.34 5.71
C ASN A 3 -19.37 48.20 5.05
N GLU A 4 -19.44 48.29 3.73
CA GLU A 4 -20.69 48.21 2.94
C GLU A 4 -21.50 46.95 3.29
N ILE A 5 -20.81 45.87 3.64
CA ILE A 5 -21.38 44.61 4.13
C ILE A 5 -22.16 44.84 5.43
N GLN A 6 -21.60 45.55 6.42
CA GLN A 6 -22.25 45.81 7.70
C GLN A 6 -23.54 46.62 7.52
N LYS A 7 -23.51 47.67 6.68
CA LYS A 7 -24.71 48.47 6.35
C LYS A 7 -25.82 47.65 5.70
N GLN A 8 -25.49 46.59 4.96
CA GLN A 8 -26.49 45.70 4.33
C GLN A 8 -27.15 44.78 5.36
N TYR A 9 -26.40 44.31 6.37
CA TYR A 9 -26.94 43.46 7.44
C TYR A 9 -27.74 44.23 8.48
N ASP A 10 -27.37 45.48 8.80
CA ASP A 10 -28.13 46.35 9.72
C ASP A 10 -29.55 46.69 9.18
N ARG A 11 -29.81 46.43 7.89
CA ARG A 11 -31.11 46.60 7.21
C ARG A 11 -31.98 45.33 7.19
N LEU A 12 -31.47 44.21 7.70
CA LEU A 12 -32.21 42.94 7.78
C LEU A 12 -32.70 42.77 9.23
N GLU A 13 -34.02 42.71 9.41
CA GLU A 13 -34.64 42.72 10.75
C GLU A 13 -34.80 41.34 11.39
N ASP A 14 -34.64 40.25 10.61
CA ASP A 14 -34.92 38.89 11.08
C ASP A 14 -33.79 37.88 10.78
N VAL A 15 -33.59 36.95 11.72
CA VAL A 15 -32.48 35.98 11.76
C VAL A 15 -32.44 35.07 10.50
N PRO A 16 -33.55 34.49 10.03
CA PRO A 16 -33.63 33.79 8.75
C PRO A 16 -33.09 34.58 7.55
N SER A 17 -33.38 35.88 7.46
CA SER A 17 -32.94 36.74 6.35
C SER A 17 -31.43 36.95 6.36
N ILE A 18 -30.85 37.11 7.56
CA ILE A 18 -29.41 37.22 7.78
C ILE A 18 -28.72 35.89 7.44
N MET A 19 -29.29 34.75 7.87
CA MET A 19 -28.76 33.42 7.56
C MET A 19 -28.77 33.11 6.07
N LEU A 20 -29.85 33.48 5.36
CA LEU A 20 -29.95 33.27 3.91
C LEU A 20 -28.90 34.10 3.16
N ARG A 21 -28.73 35.37 3.53
CA ARG A 21 -27.69 36.25 2.98
C ARG A 21 -26.28 35.76 3.27
N MET A 22 -26.02 35.27 4.48
CA MET A 22 -24.73 34.66 4.79
C MET A 22 -24.48 33.43 3.92
N LYS A 23 -25.48 32.55 3.76
CA LYS A 23 -25.36 31.41 2.86
C LYS A 23 -25.08 31.85 1.42
N ASP A 24 -25.67 32.94 0.96
CA ASP A 24 -25.48 33.46 -0.39
C ASP A 24 -24.10 34.11 -0.59
N VAL A 25 -23.67 34.97 0.35
CA VAL A 25 -22.38 35.68 0.28
C VAL A 25 -21.19 34.74 0.47
N TYR A 26 -21.35 33.70 1.28
CA TYR A 26 -20.31 32.71 1.56
C TYR A 26 -20.57 31.37 0.86
N ALA A 27 -21.56 31.30 -0.03
CA ALA A 27 -21.79 30.11 -0.85
C ALA A 27 -20.54 29.87 -1.69
N VAL A 28 -19.89 28.74 -1.44
CA VAL A 28 -18.90 28.23 -2.37
C VAL A 28 -19.69 27.54 -3.49
N PRO A 29 -19.54 27.95 -4.76
CA PRO A 29 -20.27 27.32 -5.84
C PRO A 29 -19.96 25.82 -5.91
N ASP A 30 -20.98 24.97 -6.06
CA ASP A 30 -20.80 23.51 -6.18
C ASP A 30 -19.79 23.13 -7.26
N ARG A 31 -19.74 23.91 -8.35
CA ARG A 31 -18.73 23.77 -9.41
C ARG A 31 -17.30 23.88 -8.88
N TYR A 32 -17.04 24.84 -7.99
CA TYR A 32 -15.72 25.02 -7.39
C TYR A 32 -15.41 23.89 -6.40
N ILE A 33 -16.37 23.47 -5.58
CA ILE A 33 -16.19 22.35 -4.63
C ILE A 33 -15.85 21.07 -5.40
N ARG A 34 -16.60 20.78 -6.47
CA ARG A 34 -16.36 19.64 -7.36
C ARG A 34 -14.98 19.74 -8.01
N TYR A 35 -14.64 20.89 -8.58
CA TYR A 35 -13.30 21.12 -9.14
C TYR A 35 -12.18 20.84 -8.12
N ALA A 36 -12.31 21.33 -6.88
CA ALA A 36 -11.32 21.12 -5.84
C ALA A 36 -11.20 19.64 -5.44
N ALA A 37 -12.33 18.93 -5.30
CA ALA A 37 -12.35 17.50 -5.02
C ALA A 37 -11.71 16.68 -6.15
N THR A 38 -12.07 16.98 -7.40
CA THR A 38 -11.50 16.33 -8.59
C THR A 38 -9.99 16.58 -8.65
N LYS A 39 -9.54 17.82 -8.46
CA LYS A 39 -8.12 18.16 -8.43
C LYS A 39 -7.37 17.40 -7.33
N ALA A 40 -7.95 17.29 -6.14
CA ALA A 40 -7.37 16.54 -5.04
C ALA A 40 -7.28 15.03 -5.37
N PHE A 41 -8.33 14.45 -5.94
CA PHE A 41 -8.38 13.03 -6.31
C PHE A 41 -7.30 12.66 -7.33
N PHE A 42 -7.27 13.36 -8.48
CA PHE A 42 -6.29 13.09 -9.54
C PHE A 42 -4.85 13.48 -9.15
N GLY A 43 -4.70 14.45 -8.23
CA GLY A 43 -3.39 14.94 -7.78
C GLY A 43 -2.81 14.20 -6.59
N THR A 44 -3.59 13.34 -5.90
CA THR A 44 -3.09 12.60 -4.74
C THR A 44 -2.21 11.46 -5.19
N LYS A 45 -0.97 11.43 -4.71
CA LYS A 45 0.02 10.38 -4.94
C LYS A 45 0.52 9.86 -3.60
N MET A 46 0.74 8.56 -3.52
CA MET A 46 1.34 7.90 -2.37
C MET A 46 2.86 8.06 -2.42
N ALA A 47 3.48 8.31 -1.28
CA ALA A 47 4.94 8.34 -1.18
C ALA A 47 5.48 6.92 -1.01
N GLU A 48 6.67 6.65 -1.58
CA GLU A 48 7.38 5.38 -1.39
C GLU A 48 7.58 5.07 0.11
N GLY A 49 7.27 3.85 0.54
CA GLY A 49 7.39 3.42 1.94
C GLY A 49 6.35 4.00 2.91
N SER A 50 5.38 4.78 2.45
CA SER A 50 4.25 5.23 3.28
C SER A 50 3.14 4.17 3.35
N SER A 51 2.31 4.23 4.40
CA SER A 51 1.25 3.23 4.63
C SER A 51 0.19 3.26 3.53
N VAL A 52 0.03 2.12 2.86
CA VAL A 52 -1.00 1.94 1.82
C VAL A 52 -2.42 2.04 2.38
N GLN A 53 -2.63 1.62 3.63
CA GLN A 53 -3.93 1.73 4.30
C GLN A 53 -4.34 3.21 4.47
N SER A 54 -3.41 4.05 4.96
CA SER A 54 -3.68 5.47 5.16
C SER A 54 -3.99 6.18 3.83
N HIS A 55 -3.23 5.85 2.78
CA HIS A 55 -3.46 6.35 1.43
C HIS A 55 -4.80 5.88 0.86
N GLY A 56 -5.12 4.58 1.00
CA GLY A 56 -6.38 3.99 0.55
C GLY A 56 -7.61 4.65 1.17
N VAL A 57 -7.61 4.87 2.49
CA VAL A 57 -8.69 5.59 3.19
C VAL A 57 -8.84 7.02 2.67
N LYS A 58 -7.72 7.71 2.43
CA LYS A 58 -7.75 9.07 1.85
C LYS A 58 -8.36 9.07 0.44
N MET A 59 -7.96 8.14 -0.42
CA MET A 59 -8.53 8.02 -1.76
C MET A 59 -10.03 7.68 -1.71
N PHE A 60 -10.44 6.75 -0.86
CA PHE A 60 -11.86 6.40 -0.66
C PHE A 60 -12.70 7.61 -0.24
N SER A 61 -12.23 8.40 0.72
CA SER A 61 -12.93 9.62 1.15
C SER A 61 -13.11 10.67 0.03
N LEU A 62 -12.16 10.72 -0.91
CA LEU A 62 -12.25 11.60 -2.08
C LEU A 62 -13.27 11.07 -3.09
N VAL A 63 -13.39 9.74 -3.23
CA VAL A 63 -14.41 9.09 -4.06
C VAL A 63 -15.81 9.37 -3.51
N GLU A 64 -16.06 9.11 -2.23
CA GLU A 64 -17.35 9.41 -1.59
C GLU A 64 -17.75 10.87 -1.80
N LYS A 65 -16.80 11.80 -1.61
CA LYS A 65 -17.02 13.22 -1.86
C LYS A 65 -17.37 13.53 -3.32
N LEU A 66 -16.78 12.84 -4.29
CA LEU A 66 -17.07 13.03 -5.72
C LEU A 66 -18.43 12.44 -6.10
N GLU A 67 -18.83 11.33 -5.49
CA GLU A 67 -20.17 10.74 -5.64
C GLU A 67 -21.25 11.67 -5.09
N ASP A 68 -21.06 12.22 -3.88
CA ASP A 68 -21.96 13.20 -3.26
C ASP A 68 -22.15 14.44 -4.15
N LEU A 69 -21.06 14.89 -4.79
CA LEU A 69 -21.06 16.04 -5.70
C LEU A 69 -21.55 15.70 -7.12
N LYS A 70 -21.97 14.44 -7.34
CA LYS A 70 -22.43 13.89 -8.63
C LYS A 70 -21.45 14.20 -9.76
N ALA A 71 -20.17 13.91 -9.52
CA ALA A 71 -19.10 14.19 -10.47
C ALA A 71 -19.24 13.43 -11.79
N GLY A 72 -19.99 12.32 -11.81
CA GLY A 72 -20.28 11.55 -13.03
C GLY A 72 -19.11 10.67 -13.49
N LEU A 73 -18.20 10.33 -12.58
CA LEU A 73 -17.15 9.35 -12.82
C LEU A 73 -17.69 7.95 -12.57
N ASP A 74 -17.28 7.02 -13.40
CA ASP A 74 -17.56 5.59 -13.24
C ASP A 74 -16.56 4.96 -12.26
N ASN A 75 -16.97 3.82 -11.72
CA ASN A 75 -16.19 3.11 -10.72
C ASN A 75 -14.85 2.58 -11.26
N ASP A 76 -14.78 2.22 -12.54
CA ASP A 76 -13.52 1.81 -13.18
C ASP A 76 -12.53 2.99 -13.21
N THR A 77 -12.97 4.21 -13.53
CA THR A 77 -12.13 5.42 -13.43
C THR A 77 -11.61 5.66 -12.01
N TYR A 78 -12.43 5.42 -10.97
CA TYR A 78 -11.95 5.57 -9.59
C TYR A 78 -10.82 4.58 -9.27
N ILE A 79 -10.99 3.31 -9.64
CA ILE A 79 -9.98 2.27 -9.48
C ILE A 79 -8.70 2.65 -10.23
N ASP A 80 -8.81 3.04 -11.50
CA ASP A 80 -7.67 3.39 -12.33
C ASP A 80 -6.84 4.52 -11.72
N VAL A 81 -7.49 5.55 -11.19
CA VAL A 81 -6.81 6.67 -10.53
C VAL A 81 -6.15 6.23 -9.22
N ILE A 82 -6.79 5.33 -8.46
CA ILE A 82 -6.21 4.75 -7.25
C ILE A 82 -4.95 3.95 -7.61
N LEU A 83 -5.00 3.07 -8.60
CA LEU A 83 -3.83 2.31 -9.05
C LEU A 83 -2.71 3.23 -9.54
N GLN A 84 -3.03 4.26 -10.33
CA GLN A 84 -2.07 5.27 -10.80
C GLN A 84 -1.50 6.16 -9.70
N SER A 85 -2.11 6.19 -8.52
CA SER A 85 -1.64 6.98 -7.38
C SER A 85 -0.56 6.28 -6.56
N LEU A 86 -0.37 4.97 -6.77
CA LEU A 86 0.60 4.16 -6.06
C LEU A 86 2.04 4.42 -6.56
N PRO A 87 3.05 4.14 -5.73
CA PRO A 87 4.45 4.18 -6.15
C PRO A 87 4.80 3.01 -7.08
N LEU A 88 5.91 3.14 -7.82
CA LEU A 88 6.37 2.12 -8.79
C LEU A 88 6.66 0.75 -8.15
N SER A 89 6.95 0.70 -6.84
CA SER A 89 7.10 -0.56 -6.11
C SER A 89 5.85 -1.46 -6.13
N TYR A 90 4.69 -0.88 -6.43
CA TYR A 90 3.42 -1.60 -6.56
C TYR A 90 3.12 -2.05 -7.99
N ASP A 91 4.00 -1.80 -8.97
CA ASP A 91 3.81 -2.27 -10.37
C ASP A 91 3.50 -3.78 -10.48
N PRO A 92 4.14 -4.69 -9.71
CA PRO A 92 3.79 -6.12 -9.76
C PRO A 92 2.35 -6.39 -9.31
N PHE A 93 1.84 -5.64 -8.34
CA PHE A 93 0.45 -5.72 -7.90
C PHE A 93 -0.50 -5.22 -9.00
N ILE A 94 -0.21 -4.07 -9.62
CA ILE A 94 -1.04 -3.46 -10.66
C ILE A 94 -1.17 -4.38 -11.88
N ILE A 95 -0.05 -4.96 -12.34
CA ILE A 95 -0.05 -5.92 -13.45
C ILE A 95 -0.92 -7.13 -13.10
N ASN A 96 -0.77 -7.68 -11.89
CA ASN A 96 -1.56 -8.83 -11.45
C ASN A 96 -3.06 -8.49 -11.32
N TYR A 97 -3.40 -7.32 -10.80
CA TYR A 97 -4.78 -6.86 -10.66
C TYR A 97 -5.47 -6.76 -12.03
N ASN A 98 -4.81 -6.11 -13.00
CA ASN A 98 -5.35 -5.93 -14.35
C ASN A 98 -5.46 -7.24 -15.14
N MET A 99 -4.57 -8.20 -14.91
CA MET A 99 -4.57 -9.48 -15.64
C MET A 99 -5.62 -10.47 -15.14
N ASN A 100 -6.01 -10.40 -13.87
CA ASN A 100 -6.93 -11.36 -13.27
C ASN A 100 -8.39 -10.89 -13.21
N GLU A 101 -8.71 -9.73 -13.80
CA GLU A 101 -10.06 -9.11 -13.74
C GLU A 101 -10.66 -9.16 -12.32
N LEU A 102 -9.87 -8.74 -11.33
CA LEU A 102 -10.27 -8.80 -9.93
C LEU A 102 -11.47 -7.89 -9.63
N GLU A 103 -12.09 -8.14 -8.47
CA GLU A 103 -13.31 -7.47 -8.05
C GLU A 103 -13.20 -5.95 -8.11
N LYS A 104 -14.27 -5.32 -8.55
CA LYS A 104 -14.29 -3.89 -8.89
C LYS A 104 -14.59 -2.99 -7.70
N PHE A 105 -14.71 -3.47 -6.47
CA PHE A 105 -15.05 -2.58 -5.36
C PHE A 105 -13.80 -1.93 -4.75
N ILE A 106 -13.85 -0.61 -4.55
CA ILE A 106 -12.70 0.17 -4.04
C ILE A 106 -12.25 -0.31 -2.66
N HIS A 107 -13.17 -0.73 -1.79
CA HIS A 107 -12.83 -1.24 -0.46
C HIS A 107 -12.09 -2.58 -0.52
N GLU A 108 -12.44 -3.46 -1.47
CA GLU A 108 -11.72 -4.72 -1.73
C GLU A 108 -10.34 -4.45 -2.29
N LEU A 109 -10.21 -3.51 -3.24
CA LEU A 109 -8.92 -3.05 -3.75
C LEU A 109 -7.99 -2.59 -2.61
N ILE A 110 -8.50 -1.76 -1.69
CA ILE A 110 -7.72 -1.29 -0.53
C ILE A 110 -7.31 -2.47 0.35
N ASN A 111 -8.22 -3.41 0.62
CA ASN A 111 -7.90 -4.60 1.41
C ASN A 111 -6.82 -5.47 0.76
N MET A 112 -6.88 -5.66 -0.56
CA MET A 112 -5.87 -6.40 -1.32
C MET A 112 -4.50 -5.71 -1.29
N LEU A 113 -4.47 -4.38 -1.41
CA LEU A 113 -3.26 -3.59 -1.29
C LEU A 113 -2.62 -3.71 0.09
N VAL A 114 -3.42 -3.66 1.16
CA VAL A 114 -2.94 -3.83 2.54
C VAL A 114 -2.37 -5.24 2.76
N GLN A 115 -3.01 -6.27 2.21
CA GLN A 115 -2.49 -7.63 2.27
C GLN A 115 -1.16 -7.75 1.51
N TYR A 116 -1.07 -7.15 0.32
CA TYR A 116 0.15 -7.11 -0.48
C TYR A 116 1.31 -6.47 0.30
N GLU A 117 1.10 -5.27 0.87
CA GLU A 117 2.08 -4.59 1.74
C GLU A 117 2.55 -5.48 2.89
N ALA A 118 1.63 -6.18 3.57
CA ALA A 118 1.96 -7.08 4.67
C ALA A 118 2.79 -8.31 4.24
N THR A 119 2.66 -8.76 2.99
CA THR A 119 3.44 -9.89 2.44
C THR A 119 4.82 -9.46 1.96
N THR A 120 4.95 -8.28 1.35
CA THR A 120 6.22 -7.78 0.82
C THR A 120 7.16 -7.35 1.94
N HIS A 121 6.67 -6.69 2.98
CA HIS A 121 7.49 -6.31 4.14
C HIS A 121 7.97 -7.49 5.00
N LYS A 122 7.36 -8.67 4.88
CA LYS A 122 7.84 -9.90 5.54
C LYS A 122 8.96 -10.61 4.77
N SER A 123 9.26 -10.14 3.57
CA SER A 123 10.13 -10.84 2.60
C SER A 123 11.44 -10.13 2.29
N GLU A 124 11.86 -9.12 3.07
CA GLU A 124 13.26 -8.68 3.02
C GLU A 124 14.17 -9.89 3.30
N PRO A 125 14.94 -10.36 2.30
CA PRO A 125 15.68 -11.58 2.45
C PRO A 125 16.88 -11.25 3.33
N THR A 126 16.90 -11.84 4.53
CA THR A 126 18.16 -12.08 5.21
C THR A 126 19.01 -12.90 4.23
N VAL A 127 20.01 -12.27 3.63
CA VAL A 127 20.97 -12.94 2.74
C VAL A 127 21.73 -13.96 3.59
N LEU A 128 21.21 -15.18 3.65
CA LEU A 128 21.94 -16.33 4.18
C LEU A 128 22.89 -16.81 3.08
N VAL A 129 24.08 -16.21 3.08
CA VAL A 129 25.28 -16.89 2.56
C VAL A 129 25.48 -18.13 3.44
N GLY A 130 25.30 -19.31 2.86
CA GLY A 130 25.36 -20.58 3.59
C GLY A 130 25.39 -21.76 2.63
N GLU A 131 26.49 -21.84 1.89
CA GLU A 131 27.16 -23.03 1.34
C GLU A 131 26.30 -24.26 0.97
N ALA A 132 26.29 -24.54 -0.33
CA ALA A 132 25.92 -25.84 -0.86
C ALA A 132 26.84 -26.94 -0.29
N SER A 133 26.24 -27.95 0.34
CA SER A 133 26.84 -29.27 0.43
C SER A 133 25.75 -30.33 0.27
N THR A 134 25.91 -31.06 -0.82
CA THR A 134 24.99 -32.06 -1.34
C THR A 134 24.95 -33.30 -0.46
N SER A 135 23.76 -33.89 -0.40
CA SER A 135 23.39 -35.08 0.36
C SER A 135 24.01 -36.37 -0.19
N LYS A 136 24.25 -37.39 0.67
CA LYS A 136 23.89 -38.79 0.37
C LYS A 136 23.99 -39.78 1.55
N ALA A 137 22.81 -40.20 1.99
CA ALA A 137 22.33 -41.53 2.39
C ALA A 137 23.28 -42.69 2.80
N LYS A 138 23.01 -43.19 4.02
CA LYS A 138 22.50 -44.55 4.36
C LYS A 138 23.30 -45.80 3.93
N GLY A 139 24.03 -46.36 4.91
CA GLY A 139 23.98 -47.77 5.33
C GLY A 139 24.53 -48.84 4.39
N LYS A 140 25.61 -49.51 4.83
CA LYS A 140 25.85 -50.97 4.67
C LYS A 140 27.06 -51.40 5.49
N GLY A 141 26.81 -52.17 6.55
CA GLY A 141 27.85 -52.93 7.23
C GLY A 141 28.29 -54.11 6.37
N ALA A 142 29.59 -54.22 6.11
CA ALA A 142 30.24 -55.46 5.70
C ALA A 142 31.77 -55.38 5.87
N ARG A 143 32.23 -56.06 6.93
CA ARG A 143 33.35 -57.01 6.98
C ARG A 143 34.81 -56.58 6.73
N CYS A 144 35.59 -57.14 7.65
CA CYS A 144 36.92 -57.74 7.49
C CYS A 144 38.14 -56.83 7.55
N TRP A 145 38.58 -56.60 8.79
CA TRP A 145 39.97 -56.31 9.11
C TRP A 145 40.83 -57.54 8.77
N ARG A 146 41.61 -57.42 7.69
CA ARG A 146 42.74 -58.33 7.43
C ARG A 146 44.04 -57.59 7.77
N ARG A 147 44.68 -58.09 8.84
CA ARG A 147 46.13 -58.23 9.10
C ARG A 147 47.01 -58.04 7.84
N LYS A 148 48.25 -57.54 7.86
CA LYS A 148 49.26 -57.20 8.89
C LYS A 148 50.42 -56.57 8.07
N LYS A 149 51.14 -55.58 8.59
CA LYS A 149 52.56 -55.40 8.25
C LYS A 149 53.29 -54.78 9.45
N GLU A 150 53.96 -55.65 10.18
CA GLU A 150 55.02 -55.31 11.13
C GLU A 150 56.22 -54.75 10.36
N LYS A 151 56.86 -53.71 10.91
CA LYS A 151 58.31 -53.52 10.91
C LYS A 151 58.74 -52.64 12.09
N GLY A 152 59.80 -53.07 12.78
CA GLY A 152 60.67 -52.24 13.62
C GLY A 152 60.50 -52.49 15.13
N THR A 153 61.28 -53.36 15.79
CA THR A 153 62.72 -53.31 16.20
C THR A 153 62.93 -52.84 17.65
N ALA A 154 63.98 -53.42 18.24
CA ALA A 154 64.68 -53.12 19.50
C ALA A 154 64.19 -53.90 20.73
N VAL A 155 64.88 -54.90 21.31
CA VAL A 155 66.29 -55.11 21.76
C VAL A 155 66.37 -55.05 23.30
N THR A 156 67.09 -56.03 23.87
CA THR A 156 67.70 -56.14 25.24
C THR A 156 66.77 -56.29 26.45
N ALA A 157 67.07 -57.04 27.53
CA ALA A 157 68.22 -57.87 27.93
C ALA A 157 67.87 -58.64 29.24
N THR A 158 68.79 -59.53 29.66
CA THR A 158 69.04 -60.09 31.02
C THR A 158 68.00 -61.06 31.60
N ALA A 159 68.36 -62.19 32.21
CA ALA A 159 69.64 -62.81 32.59
C ALA A 159 69.48 -64.34 32.59
#